data_AF-A0A3B9R9F2-F1
#
_entry.id   AF-A0A3B9R9F2-F1
#
_cell.length_a   1.000
_cell.length_b   1.000
_cell.length_c   1.000
_cell.angle_alpha   90.00
_cell.angle_beta   90.00
_cell.angle_gamma   90.00
#
_symmetry.space_group_name_H-M   'P 1'
#
loop_
_entity.id
_entity.type
_entity.pdbx_description
1 polymer ?
#
loop_
_entity_poly.entity_id
_entity_poly.type
_entity_poly.pdbx_seq_one_letter_code
_entity_poly.pdbx_strand_id
1 'polypeptide(L)' 'MDKIDIICTNNDKTKRAEVLQHNDKYMKVVVEGTQISIELFRQDVNKPYVGHTAGLEFTWQPEHS' A
#
# COMPACT_ATOMS: atom_id res chain seq x y z
N MET A 1 -1.41 0.45 -15.72
CA MET A 1 -1.75 0.15 -14.31
C MET A 1 -0.45 0.17 -13.55
N ASP A 2 -0.38 0.99 -12.51
CA ASP A 2 0.85 1.19 -11.75
C ASP A 2 1.03 0.06 -10.74
N LYS A 3 2.27 -0.41 -10.61
CA LYS A 3 2.64 -1.43 -9.63
C LYS A 3 3.56 -0.81 -8.60
N ILE A 4 3.30 -1.12 -7.33
CA ILE A 4 4.07 -0.63 -6.20
C ILE A 4 4.48 -1.78 -5.30
N ASP A 5 5.50 -1.51 -4.50
CA ASP A 5 6.01 -2.42 -3.49
C ASP A 5 5.57 -1.92 -2.11
N ILE A 6 4.59 -2.60 -1.51
CA ILE A 6 4.14 -2.30 -0.15
C ILE A 6 4.95 -3.11 0.86
N ILE A 7 5.27 -2.51 2.01
CA ILE A 7 6.08 -3.13 3.05
C ILE A 7 5.17 -3.56 4.19
N CYS A 8 5.21 -4.84 4.58
CA CYS A 8 4.52 -5.32 5.77
C CYS A 8 5.37 -5.02 7.01
N THR A 9 4.89 -4.14 7.88
CA THR A 9 5.67 -3.70 9.07
C THR A 9 5.73 -4.76 10.17
N ASN A 10 4.88 -5.79 10.11
CA ASN A 10 4.92 -6.89 11.07
C ASN A 10 6.08 -7.88 10.83
N ASN A 11 6.62 -7.93 9.61
CA ASN A 11 7.64 -8.92 9.25
C ASN A 11 8.72 -8.40 8.27
N ASP A 12 8.71 -7.10 7.99
CA ASP A 12 9.60 -6.39 7.08
C ASP A 12 9.66 -6.97 5.65
N LYS A 13 8.64 -7.72 5.23
CA LYS A 13 8.57 -8.27 3.87
C LYS A 13 7.86 -7.33 2.94
N THR A 14 8.45 -7.16 1.77
CA THR A 14 7.86 -6.46 0.64
C THR A 14 6.89 -7.36 -0.12
N LYS A 15 5.77 -6.79 -0.55
CA LYS A 15 4.79 -7.42 -1.43
C LYS A 15 4.54 -6.51 -2.62
N ARG A 16 4.54 -7.10 -3.83
CA ARG A 16 4.11 -6.36 -5.00
C ARG A 16 2.59 -6.25 -5.03
N ALA A 17 2.09 -5.07 -5.32
CA ALA A 17 0.67 -4.80 -5.45
C ALA A 17 0.39 -3.92 -6.67
N GLU A 18 -0.77 -4.12 -7.26
CA GLU A 18 -1.28 -3.32 -8.37
C GLU A 18 -2.25 -2.27 -7.84
N VAL A 19 -2.07 -1.01 -8.28
CA VAL A 19 -2.89 0.12 -7.86
C VAL A 19 -4.22 0.10 -8.63
N LEU A 20 -5.32 -0.06 -7.91
CA LEU A 20 -6.68 -0.01 -8.44
C LEU A 20 -7.26 1.41 -8.39
N GLN A 21 -6.92 2.16 -7.34
CA GLN A 21 -7.36 3.53 -7.13
C GLN A 21 -6.31 4.28 -6.31
N HIS A 22 -6.03 5.53 -6.65
CA HIS A 22 -5.10 6.38 -5.92
C HIS A 22 -5.55 7.84 -5.97
N ASN A 23 -5.50 8.49 -4.81
CA ASN A 23 -5.63 9.93 -4.64
C ASN A 23 -4.72 10.38 -3.47
N ASP A 24 -4.68 11.68 -3.19
CA ASP A 24 -3.77 12.25 -2.20
C ASP A 24 -3.85 11.70 -0.78
N LYS A 25 -4.91 11.01 -0.36
CA LYS A 25 -5.04 10.49 1.02
C LYS A 25 -5.47 9.03 1.09
N TYR A 26 -5.81 8.42 -0.04
CA TYR A 26 -6.32 7.08 -0.13
C TYR A 26 -5.73 6.36 -1.34
N MET A 27 -5.38 5.10 -1.12
CA MET A 27 -4.92 4.20 -2.16
C MET A 27 -5.51 2.81 -1.95
N LYS A 28 -6.09 2.24 -3.00
CA LYS A 28 -6.54 0.86 -3.04
C LYS A 28 -5.62 0.07 -3.93
N VAL A 29 -5.08 -1.02 -3.39
CA VAL A 29 -4.20 -1.92 -4.12
C VAL A 29 -4.69 -3.36 -4.04
N VAL A 30 -4.27 -4.20 -4.97
CA VAL A 30 -4.46 -5.66 -4.93
C VAL A 30 -3.10 -6.34 -4.93
N VAL A 31 -2.86 -7.26 -3.99
CA VAL A 31 -1.59 -7.97 -3.93
C VAL A 31 -1.45 -8.88 -5.14
N GLU A 32 -0.33 -8.75 -5.87
CA GLU A 32 -0.07 -9.46 -7.12
C GLU A 32 -0.19 -10.98 -6.92
N GLY A 33 -0.94 -11.65 -7.80
CA GLY A 33 -1.20 -13.09 -7.71
C GLY A 33 -2.28 -13.48 -6.69
N THR A 34 -3.01 -12.52 -6.11
CA THR A 34 -4.10 -12.78 -5.16
C THR A 34 -5.35 -11.95 -5.49
N GLN A 35 -6.47 -12.26 -4.82
CA GLN A 35 -7.68 -11.41 -4.83
C GLN A 35 -7.74 -10.48 -3.61
N ILE A 36 -6.66 -10.38 -2.83
CA ILE A 36 -6.63 -9.60 -1.60
C ILE A 36 -6.41 -8.14 -1.95
N SER A 37 -7.45 -7.33 -1.73
CA SER A 37 -7.34 -5.88 -1.80
C SER A 37 -6.96 -5.28 -0.45
N ILE A 38 -6.12 -4.26 -0.48
CA ILE A 38 -5.68 -3.50 0.69
C ILE A 38 -6.01 -2.03 0.45
N GLU A 39 -6.70 -1.44 1.42
CA GLU A 39 -6.98 -0.01 1.45
C GLU A 39 -5.96 0.65 2.37
N LEU A 40 -5.23 1.61 1.82
CA LEU A 40 -4.18 2.34 2.51
C LEU A 40 -4.57 3.83 2.58
N PHE A 41 -4.32 4.45 3.72
CA PHE A 41 -4.67 5.84 4.00
C PHE A 41 -3.44 6.60 4.50
N ARG A 42 -3.33 7.89 4.17
CA ARG A 42 -2.34 8.78 4.77
C ARG A 42 -2.97 10.05 5.28
N GLN A 43 -2.39 10.61 6.34
CA GLN A 43 -2.88 11.85 6.94
C GLN A 43 -2.51 13.08 6.12
N ASP A 44 -1.30 13.07 5.56
CA ASP A 44 -0.69 14.16 4.80
C ASP A 44 0.13 13.61 3.63
N VAL A 45 0.35 14.43 2.59
CA VAL A 45 1.08 14.04 1.38
C VAL A 45 2.55 13.68 1.65
N ASN A 46 3.13 14.16 2.75
CA ASN A 46 4.49 13.87 3.17
C ASN A 46 4.60 12.63 4.09
N LYS A 47 3.49 11.93 4.33
CA LYS A 47 3.43 10.73 5.17
C LYS A 47 3.21 9.48 4.31
N PRO A 48 3.71 8.31 4.76
CA PRO A 48 3.39 7.05 4.11
C PRO A 48 1.88 6.77 4.19
N TYR A 49 1.39 6.09 3.17
CA TYR A 49 0.12 5.37 3.23
C TYR A 49 0.25 4.18 4.17
N VAL A 50 -0.75 3.97 5.00
CA VAL A 50 -0.84 2.88 5.98
C VAL A 50 -2.18 2.19 5.82
N GLY A 51 -2.18 0.87 5.76
CA GLY A 51 -3.39 0.07 5.63
C GLY A 51 -3.28 -1.23 6.41
N HIS A 52 -4.43 -1.77 6.78
CA HIS A 52 -4.51 -2.97 7.58
C HIS A 52 -5.37 -4.03 6.89
N THR A 53 -4.88 -5.26 6.81
CA THR A 53 -5.68 -6.39 6.34
C THR A 53 -5.23 -7.67 7.02
N ALA A 54 -6.18 -8.56 7.33
CA ALA A 54 -5.90 -9.86 7.95
C ALA A 54 -4.99 -9.80 9.20
N GLY A 55 -5.08 -8.72 10.00
CA GLY A 55 -4.25 -8.53 11.20
C GLY A 55 -2.82 -8.07 10.92
N LEU A 56 -2.49 -7.73 9.68
CA LEU A 56 -1.20 -7.18 9.25
C LEU A 56 -1.34 -5.70 8.89
N GLU A 57 -0.26 -4.95 9.08
CA GLU A 57 -0.10 -3.57 8.66
C GLU A 57 0.85 -3.51 7.45
N PHE A 58 0.47 -2.68 6.48
CA PHE A 58 1.22 -2.42 5.27
C PHE A 58 1.44 -0.94 5.09
N THR A 59 2.63 -0.57 4.64
CA THR A 59 2.99 0.82 4.37
C THR A 59 3.54 1.00 2.96
N TRP A 60 3.32 2.19 2.42
CA TRP A 60 3.95 2.61 1.16
C TRP A 60 4.17 4.11 1.17
N GLN A 61 5.35 4.53 0.72
CA GLN A 61 5.65 5.93 0.46
C GLN A 61 6.23 6.03 -0.94
N PRO A 62 5.74 6.94 -1.80
CA PRO A 62 6.39 7.21 -3.07
C PRO A 62 7.80 7.71 -2.81
N GLU A 63 8.81 7.07 -3.42
CA GLU A 63 10.15 7.63 -3.44
C GLU A 63 10.07 8.97 -4.18
N HIS A 64 10.49 10.05 -3.54
CA HIS A 64 10.63 11.34 -4.21
C HIS A 64 11.72 11.18 -5.27
N SER A 65 11.31 11.16 -6.54
CA SER A 65 12.20 11.26 -7.69
C SER A 65 12.82 12.65 -7.84
#